data_AF-A0AAV1KLM9-F1
#
_entry.id   AF-A0AAV1KLM9-F1
#
_cell.length_a   1.000
_cell.length_b   1.000
_cell.length_c   1.000
_cell.angle_alpha   90.00
_cell.angle_beta   90.00
_cell.angle_gamma   90.00
#
_symmetry.space_group_name_H-M   'P 1'
#
loop_
_entity.id
_entity.type
_entity.pdbx_description
1 polymer ?
#
loop_
_entity_poly.entity_id
_entity_poly.type
_entity_poly.pdbx_seq_one_letter_code
_entity_poly.pdbx_strand_id
1 'polypeptide(L)'
;MSQVNQLTLTALAASNMIQELRSVRESLLDTITDIYHGRFNFHLLSPEQLRNELGIIASQISKELALPIENILATLESIYHLLTIKARICEEYLLFEIKVPLNSRDSFEIFHLIPVPTKINNSKMVNTILISKYVAINLAKDAYIVMGIDEISSCSQQNDKYICQLKKPVYHLSQDEKFRDFDNSKQQCKTVVDSCNNKWTELNDINKIDILLL
;
A
#
# COMPACT_ATOMS: atom_id res chain seq x y z
N MET A 1 7.59 8.37 66.66
CA MET A 1 7.08 8.66 65.30
C MET A 1 6.43 7.40 64.79
N SER A 2 5.17 7.49 64.40
CA SER A 2 4.12 6.48 64.60
C SER A 2 4.12 5.36 63.54
N GLN A 3 3.96 4.11 63.99
CA GLN A 3 3.65 2.94 63.15
C GLN A 3 2.47 3.19 62.19
N VAL A 4 1.55 4.10 62.56
CA VAL A 4 0.43 4.56 61.74
C VAL A 4 0.91 5.22 60.44
N ASN A 5 1.99 6.00 60.47
CA ASN A 5 2.54 6.63 59.26
C ASN A 5 3.21 5.60 58.32
N GLN A 6 3.75 4.51 58.87
CA GLN A 6 4.29 3.39 58.08
C GLN A 6 3.19 2.56 57.43
N LEU A 7 2.09 2.30 58.13
CA LEU A 7 0.92 1.61 57.60
C LEU A 7 0.23 2.39 56.49
N THR A 8 0.13 3.72 56.61
CA THR A 8 -0.46 4.56 55.55
C THR A 8 0.44 4.64 54.32
N LEU A 9 1.76 4.76 54.49
CA LEU A 9 2.72 4.75 53.39
C LEU A 9 2.71 3.40 52.64
N THR A 10 2.65 2.28 53.36
CA THR A 10 2.60 0.96 52.74
C THR A 10 1.26 0.69 52.03
N ALA A 11 0.15 1.15 52.60
CA ALA A 11 -1.17 1.08 51.94
C ALA A 11 -1.22 1.94 50.67
N LEU A 12 -0.64 3.15 50.69
CA LEU A 12 -0.52 4.01 49.51
C LEU A 12 0.37 3.38 48.43
N ALA A 13 1.52 2.82 48.81
CA ALA A 13 2.39 2.12 47.88
C ALA A 13 1.70 0.90 47.23
N ALA A 14 0.98 0.10 48.03
CA ALA A 14 0.22 -1.04 47.53
C ALA A 14 -0.93 -0.61 46.61
N SER A 15 -1.63 0.47 46.93
CA SER A 15 -2.69 1.03 46.07
C SER A 15 -2.13 1.52 44.73
N ASN A 16 -1.00 2.22 44.75
CA ASN A 16 -0.31 2.65 43.53
C ASN A 16 0.12 1.44 42.69
N MET A 17 0.71 0.41 43.30
CA MET A 17 1.08 -0.82 42.58
C MET A 17 -0.13 -1.51 41.95
N ILE A 18 -1.26 -1.61 42.65
CA ILE A 18 -2.49 -2.21 42.10
C ILE A 18 -2.99 -1.37 40.92
N GLN A 19 -2.90 -0.05 41.00
CA GLN A 19 -3.30 0.84 39.92
C GLN A 19 -2.39 0.70 38.70
N GLU A 20 -1.07 0.62 38.89
CA GLU A 20 -0.12 0.32 37.82
C GLU A 20 -0.39 -1.04 37.18
N LEU A 21 -0.65 -2.08 37.97
CA LEU A 21 -0.99 -3.41 37.45
C LEU A 21 -2.28 -3.41 36.64
N ARG A 22 -3.30 -2.63 37.06
CA ARG A 22 -4.53 -2.45 36.29
C ARG A 22 -4.25 -1.74 34.96
N SER A 23 -3.47 -0.67 35.00
CA SER A 23 -3.04 0.07 33.80
C SER A 23 -2.30 -0.83 32.81
N VAL A 24 -1.34 -1.63 33.28
CA VAL A 24 -0.60 -2.60 32.45
C VAL A 24 -1.54 -3.65 31.85
N ARG A 25 -2.50 -4.15 32.63
CA ARG A 25 -3.49 -5.12 32.12
C ARG A 25 -4.37 -4.51 31.04
N GLU A 26 -4.89 -3.31 31.24
CA GLU A 26 -5.73 -2.61 30.26
C GLU A 26 -4.94 -2.36 28.97
N SER A 27 -3.71 -1.83 29.08
CA SER A 27 -2.83 -1.61 27.93
C SER A 27 -2.51 -2.90 27.17
N LEU A 28 -2.26 -4.02 27.87
CA LEU A 28 -2.05 -5.32 27.23
C LEU A 28 -3.29 -5.83 26.50
N LEU A 29 -4.48 -5.68 27.11
CA LEU A 29 -5.74 -6.09 26.49
C LEU A 29 -6.04 -5.27 25.23
N ASP A 30 -5.86 -3.96 25.30
CA ASP A 30 -6.04 -3.04 24.17
C ASP A 30 -5.06 -3.38 23.05
N THR A 31 -3.78 -3.59 23.41
CA THR A 31 -2.73 -3.97 22.47
C THR A 31 -3.04 -5.30 21.76
N ILE A 32 -3.43 -6.34 22.50
CA ILE A 32 -3.79 -7.64 21.91
C ILE A 32 -5.03 -7.49 21.02
N THR A 33 -6.00 -6.69 21.44
CA THR A 33 -7.22 -6.44 20.67
C THR A 33 -6.92 -5.71 19.37
N ASP A 34 -6.10 -4.67 19.40
CA ASP A 34 -5.68 -3.95 18.19
C ASP A 34 -4.96 -4.89 17.21
N ILE A 35 -4.04 -5.71 17.71
CA ILE A 35 -3.29 -6.67 16.89
C ILE A 35 -4.20 -7.74 16.32
N TYR A 36 -5.19 -8.21 17.06
CA TYR A 36 -6.19 -9.16 16.55
C TYR A 36 -6.94 -8.57 15.34
N HIS A 37 -7.19 -7.26 15.34
CA HIS A 37 -7.75 -6.53 14.20
C HIS A 37 -6.71 -6.10 13.16
N GLY A 38 -5.45 -6.52 13.29
CA GLY A 38 -4.35 -6.18 12.39
C GLY A 38 -3.88 -4.72 12.49
N ARG A 39 -4.28 -4.00 13.54
CA ARG A 39 -3.89 -2.61 13.78
C ARG A 39 -2.63 -2.55 14.63
N PHE A 40 -1.73 -1.66 14.25
CA PHE A 40 -0.52 -1.41 15.02
C PHE A 40 -0.85 -0.64 16.31
N ASN A 41 -0.28 -1.07 17.44
CA ASN A 41 -0.38 -0.38 18.72
C ASN A 41 1.00 0.15 19.15
N PHE A 42 1.08 1.44 19.45
CA PHE A 42 2.32 2.16 19.84
C PHE A 42 2.95 1.66 21.15
N HIS A 43 2.23 0.92 21.98
CA HIS A 43 2.78 0.28 23.17
C HIS A 43 3.72 -0.90 22.85
N LEU A 44 3.70 -1.44 21.62
CA LEU A 44 4.57 -2.56 21.22
C LEU A 44 5.97 -2.14 20.80
N LEU A 45 6.07 -1.00 20.10
CA LEU A 45 7.33 -0.50 19.59
C LEU A 45 7.36 1.02 19.73
N SER A 46 8.22 1.49 20.63
CA SER A 46 8.41 2.92 20.84
C SER A 46 8.95 3.60 19.56
N PRO A 47 8.70 4.91 19.37
CA PRO A 47 9.24 5.67 18.25
C PRO A 47 10.76 5.53 18.06
N GLU A 48 11.51 5.55 19.16
CA GLU A 48 12.97 5.39 19.15
C GLU A 48 13.39 4.00 18.67
N GLN A 49 12.71 2.94 19.14
CA GLN A 49 12.98 1.57 18.68
C GLN A 49 12.64 1.42 17.20
N LEU A 50 11.47 1.88 16.76
CA LEU A 50 11.09 1.80 15.35
C LEU A 50 12.10 2.53 14.46
N ARG A 51 12.55 3.72 14.87
CA ARG A 51 13.58 4.47 14.12
C ARG A 51 14.86 3.67 13.95
N ASN A 52 15.33 3.04 15.03
CA ASN A 52 16.56 2.25 15.00
C ASN A 52 16.40 1.01 14.09
N GLU A 53 15.28 0.30 14.20
CA GLU A 53 14.99 -0.86 13.35
C GLU A 53 14.86 -0.45 11.87
N LEU A 54 14.20 0.66 11.57
CA LEU A 54 14.12 1.20 10.21
C LEU A 54 15.50 1.59 9.66
N GLY A 55 16.39 2.11 10.51
CA GLY A 55 17.78 2.40 10.13
C GLY A 55 18.56 1.13 9.77
N ILE A 56 18.38 0.06 10.54
CA ILE A 56 18.99 -1.26 10.25
C ILE A 56 18.42 -1.81 8.94
N ILE A 57 17.10 -1.82 8.80
CA ILE A 57 16.40 -2.26 7.58
C ILE A 57 16.91 -1.47 6.36
N ALA A 58 16.97 -0.14 6.45
CA ALA A 58 17.49 0.72 5.38
C ALA A 58 18.92 0.38 4.95
N SER A 59 19.76 -0.08 5.89
CA SER A 59 21.14 -0.49 5.58
C SER A 59 21.25 -1.84 4.84
N GLN A 60 20.22 -2.68 4.94
CA GLN A 60 20.19 -4.04 4.36
C GLN A 60 19.34 -4.14 3.09
N ILE A 61 18.53 -3.12 2.81
CA ILE A 61 17.67 -3.06 1.63
C ILE A 61 18.52 -3.01 0.33
N SER A 62 18.08 -3.76 -0.70
CA SER A 62 18.67 -3.71 -2.03
C SER A 62 18.49 -2.34 -2.68
N LYS A 63 19.35 -2.00 -3.64
CA LYS A 63 19.29 -0.69 -4.33
C LYS A 63 17.97 -0.42 -5.06
N GLU A 64 17.20 -1.46 -5.40
CA GLU A 64 15.94 -1.36 -6.14
C GLU A 64 14.74 -1.04 -5.24
N LEU A 65 14.88 -1.24 -3.93
CA LEU A 65 13.84 -1.03 -2.95
C LEU A 65 14.15 0.19 -2.07
N ALA A 66 13.11 0.76 -1.50
CA ALA A 66 13.22 1.81 -0.51
C ALA A 66 12.17 1.61 0.59
N LEU A 67 12.28 2.44 1.63
CA LEU A 67 11.21 2.58 2.61
C LEU A 67 10.15 3.55 2.05
N PRO A 68 8.86 3.36 2.39
CA PRO A 68 7.75 4.19 1.95
C PRO A 68 7.69 5.53 2.69
N ILE A 69 8.85 6.11 3.00
CA ILE A 69 9.02 7.40 3.67
C ILE A 69 10.30 8.06 3.16
N GLU A 70 10.23 9.36 2.86
CA GLU A 70 11.37 10.12 2.36
C GLU A 70 12.34 10.50 3.50
N ASN A 71 11.81 10.73 4.71
CA ASN A 71 12.62 11.11 5.86
C ASN A 71 12.11 10.45 7.16
N ILE A 72 12.89 9.49 7.67
CA ILE A 72 12.60 8.76 8.91
C ILE A 72 12.44 9.72 10.11
N LEU A 73 13.13 10.86 10.12
CA LEU A 73 13.08 11.82 11.24
C LEU A 73 11.83 12.70 11.24
N ALA A 74 11.24 12.97 10.07
CA ALA A 74 10.13 13.92 9.94
C ALA A 74 8.76 13.23 9.86
N THR A 75 8.71 11.95 9.47
CA THR A 75 7.46 11.31 9.04
C THR A 75 7.20 9.96 9.70
N LEU A 76 7.73 9.73 10.90
CA LEU A 76 7.60 8.45 11.60
C LEU A 76 6.12 8.07 11.91
N GLU A 77 5.25 9.06 12.10
CA GLU A 77 3.81 8.82 12.30
C GLU A 77 3.18 8.11 11.08
N SER A 78 3.53 8.55 9.87
CA SER A 78 2.97 7.98 8.63
C SER A 78 3.33 6.51 8.42
N ILE A 79 4.51 6.07 8.88
CA ILE A 79 4.94 4.69 8.72
C ILE A 79 4.18 3.76 9.66
N TYR A 80 3.80 4.20 10.86
CA TYR A 80 3.01 3.38 11.80
C TYR A 80 1.68 2.92 11.19
N HIS A 81 1.05 3.73 10.35
CA HIS A 81 -0.17 3.36 9.63
C HIS A 81 0.05 2.34 8.50
N LEU A 82 1.29 2.20 8.01
CA LEU A 82 1.66 1.26 6.96
C LEU A 82 2.14 -0.08 7.53
N LEU A 83 2.55 -0.13 8.80
CA LEU A 83 3.00 -1.35 9.43
C LEU A 83 1.84 -2.34 9.56
N THR A 84 2.09 -3.58 9.14
CA THR A 84 1.16 -4.69 9.38
C THR A 84 1.70 -5.54 10.52
N ILE A 85 0.84 -5.89 11.47
CA ILE A 85 1.24 -6.72 12.61
C ILE A 85 0.47 -8.04 12.64
N LYS A 86 1.16 -9.11 13.01
CA LYS A 86 0.56 -10.41 13.33
C LYS A 86 1.08 -10.88 14.67
N ALA A 87 0.18 -11.38 15.51
CA ALA A 87 0.57 -12.07 16.75
C ALA A 87 0.47 -13.58 16.57
N ARG A 88 1.40 -14.32 17.18
CA ARG A 88 1.32 -15.77 17.35
C ARG A 88 1.58 -16.12 18.81
N ILE A 89 0.64 -16.87 19.40
CA ILE A 89 0.81 -17.44 20.73
C ILE A 89 1.56 -18.77 20.56
N CYS A 90 2.68 -18.89 21.24
CA CYS A 90 3.40 -20.15 21.47
C CYS A 90 3.20 -20.58 22.94
N GLU A 91 3.72 -21.74 23.32
CA GLU A 91 3.49 -22.33 24.65
C GLU A 91 3.87 -21.39 25.81
N GLU A 92 5.01 -20.70 25.70
CA GLU A 92 5.51 -19.79 26.75
C GLU A 92 5.67 -18.33 26.29
N TYR A 93 5.48 -18.06 25.00
CA TYR A 93 5.81 -16.76 24.40
C TYR A 93 4.70 -16.25 23.49
N LEU A 94 4.51 -14.94 23.51
CA LEU A 94 3.71 -14.21 22.53
C LEU A 94 4.68 -13.55 21.55
N LEU A 95 4.67 -13.99 20.29
CA LEU A 95 5.51 -13.42 19.25
C LEU A 95 4.72 -12.41 18.42
N PHE A 96 5.33 -11.26 18.18
CA PHE A 96 4.82 -10.24 17.28
C PHE A 96 5.67 -10.17 16.02
N GLU A 97 5.04 -10.39 14.87
CA GLU A 97 5.63 -10.23 13.55
C GLU A 97 5.17 -8.88 12.99
N ILE A 98 6.07 -7.90 13.00
CA ILE A 98 5.83 -6.57 12.42
C ILE A 98 6.43 -6.56 11.01
N LYS A 99 5.59 -6.27 10.01
CA LYS A 99 6.00 -6.14 8.62
C LYS A 99 6.06 -4.68 8.23
N VAL A 100 7.25 -4.25 7.83
CA VAL A 100 7.48 -2.95 7.21
C VAL A 100 7.35 -3.12 5.70
N PRO A 101 6.37 -2.47 5.04
CA PRO A 101 6.25 -2.57 3.59
C PRO A 101 7.39 -1.81 2.91
N LEU A 102 7.86 -2.30 1.76
CA LEU A 102 8.90 -1.66 0.96
C LEU A 102 8.32 -1.13 -0.36
N ASN A 103 8.76 0.03 -0.82
CA ASN A 103 8.40 0.51 -2.15
C ASN A 103 9.45 0.13 -3.17
N SER A 104 9.00 -0.18 -4.39
CA SER A 104 9.90 -0.12 -5.54
C SER A 104 10.37 1.31 -5.71
N ARG A 105 11.63 1.51 -6.09
CA ARG A 105 12.10 2.83 -6.52
C ARG A 105 11.56 3.23 -7.89
N ASP A 106 11.03 2.27 -8.65
CA ASP A 106 10.37 2.55 -9.90
C ASP A 106 9.01 3.20 -9.66
N SER A 107 8.89 4.44 -10.12
CA SER A 107 7.64 5.19 -10.15
C SER A 107 6.96 5.03 -11.50
N PHE A 108 5.64 4.99 -11.47
CA PHE A 108 4.79 4.77 -12.62
C PHE A 108 3.77 5.89 -12.76
N GLU A 109 3.51 6.31 -13.99
CA GLU A 109 2.45 7.27 -14.30
C GLU A 109 1.21 6.51 -14.79
N ILE A 110 0.02 6.88 -14.28
CA ILE A 110 -1.22 6.27 -14.77
C ILE A 110 -1.69 6.98 -16.03
N PHE A 111 -1.95 6.18 -17.05
CA PHE A 111 -2.62 6.59 -18.27
C PHE A 111 -4.01 5.98 -18.34
N HIS A 112 -5.00 6.82 -18.63
CA HIS A 112 -6.33 6.39 -19.02
C HIS A 112 -6.33 6.07 -20.51
N LEU A 113 -6.53 4.80 -20.86
CA LEU A 113 -6.53 4.34 -22.23
C LEU A 113 -7.90 4.61 -22.87
N ILE A 114 -7.89 5.37 -23.98
CA ILE A 114 -9.10 5.70 -24.75
C ILE A 114 -8.94 5.08 -26.14
N PRO A 115 -9.79 4.11 -26.53
CA PRO A 115 -9.71 3.51 -27.85
C PRO A 115 -10.23 4.52 -28.90
N VAL A 116 -9.47 4.70 -29.98
CA VAL A 116 -9.88 5.56 -31.09
C VAL A 116 -10.65 4.72 -32.12
N PRO A 117 -11.96 4.95 -32.33
CA PRO A 117 -12.74 4.24 -33.34
C PRO A 117 -12.16 4.48 -34.74
N THR A 118 -12.12 3.42 -35.55
CA THR A 118 -11.81 3.52 -36.98
C THR A 118 -13.07 3.28 -37.79
N LYS A 119 -13.34 4.17 -38.76
CA LYS A 119 -14.50 4.04 -39.64
C LYS A 119 -14.24 2.91 -40.65
N ILE A 120 -15.18 1.97 -40.75
CA ILE A 120 -15.15 0.93 -41.80
C ILE A 120 -16.03 1.33 -42.99
N ASN A 121 -17.22 1.87 -42.71
CA ASN A 121 -18.16 2.35 -43.74
C ASN A 121 -18.94 3.56 -43.19
N ASN A 122 -19.80 4.18 -44.01
CA ASN A 122 -20.61 5.34 -43.63
C ASN A 122 -21.51 5.13 -42.42
N SER A 123 -21.92 3.89 -42.12
CA SER A 123 -22.81 3.57 -41.00
C SER A 123 -22.13 2.83 -39.84
N LYS A 124 -20.88 2.37 -39.99
CA LYS A 124 -20.23 1.47 -39.03
C LYS A 124 -18.82 1.93 -38.68
N MET A 125 -18.54 1.91 -37.38
CA MET A 125 -17.21 2.12 -36.81
C MET A 125 -16.76 0.87 -36.05
N VAL A 126 -15.46 0.69 -35.94
CA VAL A 126 -14.86 -0.39 -35.16
C VAL A 126 -14.00 0.17 -34.04
N ASN A 127 -14.31 -0.29 -32.84
CA ASN A 127 -13.55 -0.05 -31.62
C ASN A 127 -12.68 -1.26 -31.32
N THR A 128 -11.43 -1.03 -30.96
CA THR A 128 -10.59 -2.09 -30.42
C THR A 128 -10.84 -2.24 -28.93
N ILE A 129 -11.02 -3.48 -28.46
CA ILE A 129 -11.13 -3.76 -27.04
C ILE A 129 -9.75 -3.63 -26.42
N LEU A 130 -9.65 -2.81 -25.38
CA LEU A 130 -8.42 -2.58 -24.62
C LEU A 130 -8.19 -3.71 -23.62
N ILE A 131 -6.92 -3.96 -23.28
CA ILE A 131 -6.55 -4.91 -22.23
C ILE A 131 -7.00 -4.45 -20.84
N SER A 132 -7.05 -3.14 -20.63
CA SER A 132 -7.69 -2.50 -19.48
C SER A 132 -7.97 -1.02 -19.76
N LYS A 133 -8.77 -0.40 -18.90
CA LYS A 133 -9.07 1.03 -18.93
C LYS A 133 -7.88 1.89 -18.47
N TYR A 134 -7.06 1.40 -17.55
CA TYR A 134 -5.88 2.10 -17.06
C TYR A 134 -4.61 1.27 -17.22
N VAL A 135 -3.50 1.94 -17.50
CA VAL A 135 -2.16 1.36 -17.50
C VAL A 135 -1.22 2.26 -16.72
N ALA A 136 -0.40 1.67 -15.87
CA ALA A 136 0.73 2.36 -15.24
C ALA A 136 1.97 2.11 -16.10
N ILE A 137 2.70 3.15 -16.48
CA ILE A 137 3.95 3.02 -17.25
C ILE A 137 5.07 3.68 -16.45
N ASN A 138 6.22 3.02 -16.36
CA ASN A 138 7.33 3.57 -15.59
C ASN A 138 7.98 4.77 -16.29
N LEU A 139 8.74 5.57 -15.53
CA LEU A 139 9.39 6.77 -16.08
C LEU A 139 10.39 6.46 -17.22
N ALA A 140 11.04 5.29 -17.20
CA ALA A 140 11.95 4.86 -18.26
C ALA A 140 11.23 4.37 -19.53
N LYS A 141 9.90 4.20 -19.47
CA LYS A 141 9.04 3.72 -20.56
C LYS A 141 9.46 2.37 -21.14
N ASP A 142 9.92 1.48 -20.29
CA ASP A 142 10.32 0.10 -20.63
C ASP A 142 9.54 -0.96 -19.83
N ALA A 143 8.63 -0.53 -18.95
CA ALA A 143 7.77 -1.40 -18.16
C ALA A 143 6.36 -0.84 -18.00
N TYR A 144 5.37 -1.71 -17.94
CA TYR A 144 3.97 -1.34 -17.72
C TYR A 144 3.19 -2.34 -16.87
N ILE A 145 2.12 -1.85 -16.25
CA ILE A 145 1.21 -2.64 -15.41
C ILE A 145 -0.23 -2.30 -15.78
N VAL A 146 -1.03 -3.34 -15.95
CA VAL A 146 -2.44 -3.23 -16.34
C VAL A 146 -3.30 -3.08 -15.08
N MET A 147 -4.03 -1.97 -14.95
CA MET A 147 -4.77 -1.66 -13.72
C MET A 147 -6.26 -1.39 -13.96
N GLY A 148 -7.10 -1.86 -13.04
CA GLY A 148 -8.52 -1.53 -12.97
C GLY A 148 -8.80 -0.34 -12.07
N ILE A 149 -10.00 0.25 -12.19
CA ILE A 149 -10.42 1.35 -11.32
C ILE A 149 -10.48 0.93 -9.84
N ASP A 150 -10.89 -0.30 -9.56
CA ASP A 150 -10.97 -0.86 -8.21
C ASP A 150 -9.59 -1.09 -7.59
N GLU A 151 -8.57 -1.32 -8.42
CA GLU A 151 -7.20 -1.46 -7.95
C GLU A 151 -6.63 -0.09 -7.56
N ILE A 152 -6.88 0.93 -8.39
CA ILE A 152 -6.47 2.32 -8.10
C ILE A 152 -7.17 2.86 -6.86
N SER A 153 -8.47 2.63 -6.71
CA SER A 153 -9.24 3.07 -5.54
C SER A 153 -8.84 2.36 -4.24
N SER A 154 -8.24 1.17 -4.35
CA SER A 154 -7.70 0.44 -3.19
C SER A 154 -6.31 0.90 -2.73
N CYS A 155 -5.65 1.79 -3.48
CA CYS A 155 -4.33 2.30 -3.13
C CYS A 155 -4.42 3.36 -2.02
N SER A 156 -3.43 3.39 -1.13
CA SER A 156 -3.33 4.46 -0.13
C SER A 156 -2.74 5.71 -0.77
N GLN A 157 -3.42 6.84 -0.69
CA GLN A 157 -2.89 8.12 -1.15
C GLN A 157 -1.99 8.73 -0.06
N GLN A 158 -0.77 9.09 -0.41
CA GLN A 158 0.11 9.93 0.41
C GLN A 158 0.54 11.15 -0.43
N ASN A 159 0.10 12.33 -0.03
CA ASN A 159 0.31 13.58 -0.78
C ASN A 159 -0.18 13.42 -2.24
N ASP A 160 0.69 13.69 -3.21
CA ASP A 160 0.43 13.58 -4.66
C ASP A 160 0.79 12.20 -5.25
N LYS A 161 1.01 11.20 -4.40
CA LYS A 161 1.41 9.86 -4.80
C LYS A 161 0.40 8.84 -4.31
N TYR A 162 0.02 7.91 -5.18
CA TYR A 162 -0.69 6.71 -4.75
C TYR A 162 0.33 5.63 -4.45
N ILE A 163 0.07 4.88 -3.39
CA ILE A 163 0.88 3.76 -3.00
C ILE A 163 0.04 2.48 -3.10
N CYS A 164 0.40 1.63 -4.06
CA CYS A 164 -0.41 0.49 -4.48
C CYS A 164 0.30 -0.84 -4.24
N GLN A 165 -0.40 -1.82 -3.66
CA GLN A 165 0.07 -3.20 -3.60
C GLN A 165 0.01 -3.84 -5.00
N LEU A 166 1.13 -4.37 -5.46
CA LEU A 166 1.20 -5.02 -6.76
C LEU A 166 0.45 -6.37 -6.77
N LYS A 167 -0.74 -6.40 -7.40
CA LYS A 167 -1.54 -7.64 -7.57
C LYS A 167 -1.27 -8.38 -8.88
N LYS A 168 -0.65 -7.71 -9.85
CA LYS A 168 -0.40 -8.20 -11.21
C LYS A 168 1.08 -8.02 -11.55
N PRO A 169 1.66 -8.89 -12.39
CA PRO A 169 3.07 -8.77 -12.75
C PRO A 169 3.32 -7.49 -13.53
N VAL A 170 4.57 -7.02 -13.45
CA VAL A 170 5.09 -5.95 -14.29
C VAL A 170 5.51 -6.55 -15.62
N TYR A 171 5.01 -6.00 -16.72
CA TYR A 171 5.30 -6.44 -18.07
C TYR A 171 6.35 -5.51 -18.70
N HIS A 172 7.18 -6.07 -19.58
CA HIS A 172 8.11 -5.27 -20.37
C HIS A 172 7.35 -4.51 -21.47
N LEU A 173 7.58 -3.20 -21.58
CA LEU A 173 6.98 -2.37 -22.61
C LEU A 173 7.83 -2.41 -23.88
N SER A 174 7.34 -3.12 -24.89
CA SER A 174 7.93 -3.10 -26.23
C SER A 174 7.54 -1.83 -27.00
N GLN A 175 8.35 -1.39 -27.97
CA GLN A 175 8.03 -0.20 -28.78
C GLN A 175 6.72 -0.35 -29.57
N ASP A 176 6.34 -1.59 -29.90
CA ASP A 176 5.12 -1.93 -30.63
C ASP A 176 3.99 -2.42 -29.71
N GLU A 177 4.10 -2.20 -28.40
CA GLU A 177 3.12 -2.70 -27.46
C GLU A 177 1.75 -2.11 -27.74
N LYS A 178 0.81 -3.00 -28.03
CA LYS A 178 -0.56 -2.65 -28.38
C LYS A 178 -1.40 -3.09 -27.21
N PHE A 179 -1.77 -2.14 -26.33
CA PHE A 179 -2.63 -2.33 -25.15
C PHE A 179 -4.07 -2.78 -25.49
N ARG A 180 -4.18 -3.88 -26.24
CA ARG A 180 -5.38 -4.40 -26.88
C ARG A 180 -5.56 -5.84 -26.42
N ASP A 181 -6.80 -6.27 -26.30
CA ASP A 181 -7.09 -7.68 -26.04
C ASP A 181 -6.89 -8.48 -27.34
N PHE A 182 -5.94 -9.41 -27.34
CA PHE A 182 -5.58 -10.23 -28.51
C PHE A 182 -6.26 -11.60 -28.43
N ASP A 183 -7.02 -11.95 -29.47
CA ASP A 183 -7.61 -13.29 -29.60
C ASP A 183 -6.61 -14.22 -30.30
N ASN A 184 -5.95 -15.07 -29.51
CA ASN A 184 -5.00 -16.08 -29.99
C ASN A 184 -5.61 -17.03 -31.03
N SER A 185 -6.92 -17.28 -30.98
CA SER A 185 -7.59 -18.24 -31.87
C SER A 185 -7.75 -17.67 -33.28
N LYS A 186 -7.98 -16.35 -33.38
CA LYS A 186 -8.21 -15.64 -34.65
C LYS A 186 -6.98 -14.89 -35.14
N GLN A 187 -5.90 -14.87 -34.36
CA GLN A 187 -4.69 -14.07 -34.58
C GLN A 187 -4.99 -12.58 -34.83
N GLN A 188 -6.01 -12.05 -34.16
CA GLN A 188 -6.49 -10.68 -34.37
C GLN A 188 -6.89 -10.04 -33.04
N CYS A 189 -6.81 -8.71 -33.00
CA CYS A 189 -7.33 -7.95 -31.85
C CYS A 189 -8.85 -8.11 -31.77
N LYS A 190 -9.37 -8.27 -30.55
CA LYS A 190 -10.82 -8.25 -30.32
C LYS A 190 -11.34 -6.87 -30.64
N THR A 191 -12.43 -6.84 -31.41
CA THR A 191 -13.05 -5.61 -31.87
C THR A 191 -14.56 -5.66 -31.67
N VAL A 192 -15.14 -4.49 -31.46
CA VAL A 192 -16.59 -4.29 -31.39
C VAL A 192 -17.00 -3.37 -32.53
N VAL A 193 -18.01 -3.79 -33.30
CA VAL A 193 -18.59 -3.00 -34.39
C VAL A 193 -19.80 -2.26 -33.84
N ASP A 194 -19.76 -0.94 -33.89
CA ASP A 194 -20.84 -0.05 -33.44
C ASP A 194 -21.36 0.81 -34.60
N SER A 195 -22.56 1.39 -34.41
CA SER A 195 -23.08 2.43 -35.30
C SER A 195 -22.22 3.69 -35.21
N CYS A 196 -21.91 4.29 -36.36
CA CYS A 196 -21.04 5.46 -36.43
C CYS A 196 -21.70 6.67 -35.75
N ASN A 197 -21.22 7.05 -34.57
CA ASN A 197 -21.70 8.18 -33.80
C ASN A 197 -20.52 9.03 -33.31
N ASN A 198 -20.71 10.35 -33.27
CA ASN A 198 -19.73 11.25 -32.67
C ASN A 198 -19.67 11.00 -31.16
N LYS A 199 -18.46 10.68 -30.66
CA LYS A 199 -18.17 10.55 -29.23
C LYS A 199 -17.17 11.63 -28.85
N TRP A 200 -17.49 12.36 -27.79
CA TRP A 200 -16.57 13.30 -27.16
C TRP A 200 -16.08 12.68 -25.86
N THR A 201 -14.79 12.79 -25.57
CA THR A 201 -14.19 12.31 -24.32
C THR A 201 -13.26 13.38 -23.81
N GLU A 202 -13.45 13.74 -22.56
CA GLU A 202 -12.59 14.68 -21.85
C GLU A 202 -11.23 14.02 -21.56
N LEU A 203 -10.16 14.78 -21.79
CA LEU A 203 -8.80 14.33 -21.48
C LEU A 203 -8.46 14.79 -20.06
N ASN A 204 -8.12 13.86 -19.17
CA ASN A 204 -7.68 14.16 -17.80
C ASN A 204 -6.19 14.50 -17.73
N ASP A 205 -5.81 15.26 -16.70
CA ASP A 205 -4.42 15.54 -16.32
C ASP A 205 -3.70 14.30 -15.72
N ILE A 206 -2.36 14.30 -15.84
CA ILE A 206 -1.47 13.17 -15.52
C ILE A 206 -1.32 13.02 -13.99
N ASN A 207 -1.69 11.86 -13.44
CA ASN A 207 -1.49 11.49 -12.03
C ASN A 207 -0.28 10.53 -11.88
N LYS A 208 0.58 10.77 -10.87
CA LYS A 208 1.78 9.95 -10.57
C LYS A 208 1.50 8.89 -9.47
N ILE A 209 2.10 7.71 -9.59
CA ILE A 209 2.00 6.59 -8.63
C ILE A 209 3.39 6.04 -8.28
N ASP A 210 3.58 5.72 -7.01
CA ASP A 210 4.71 4.91 -6.53
C ASP A 210 4.19 3.50 -6.18
N ILE A 211 4.89 2.44 -6.60
CA ILE A 211 4.40 1.07 -6.40
C ILE A 211 5.00 0.45 -5.14
N LEU A 212 4.14 -0.08 -4.27
CA LEU A 212 4.54 -0.91 -3.14
C LEU A 212 4.76 -2.35 -3.60
N LEU A 213 5.94 -2.87 -3.29
CA LEU A 213 6.25 -4.29 -3.36
C LEU A 213 6.13 -4.81 -1.92
N LEU A 214 5.03 -5.52 -1.64
CA LEU A 214 4.87 -6.25 -0.37
C LEU A 214 5.81 -7.44 -0.29
#